data_AF-A0A2L0CZ01-F1
#
_entry.id   AF-A0A2L0CZ01-F1
#
_cell.length_a   1.000
_cell.length_b   1.000
_cell.length_c   1.000
_cell.angle_alpha   90.00
_cell.angle_beta   90.00
_cell.angle_gamma   90.00
#
_symmetry.space_group_name_H-M   'P 1'
#
loop_
_entity.id
_entity.type
_entity.pdbx_description
1 polymer ?
#
loop_
_entity_poly.entity_id
_entity_poly.type
_entity_poly.pdbx_seq_one_letter_code
_entity_poly.pdbx_strand_id
1 'polypeptide(L)'
;RERSLSVVNMFLDEMAKEAKNIITAICDAQCQMSDKLLPKNCAQLISQQLNKKKKEKNKKNGNAEIEKPGKESYRKTRENLTTMDKLHMALTELCYSINYFSNINVWEYTFAPREYLHQHLETRFSKALVGMVMYNGDTNEIAKPSELLVSVRAYMNVLQTVENYVHIDITRVFNNCLLQQTQPLDSHGDKTIAAIYTQWYSEVLLRRVSGGNIIFSMNQKSFVSLTVEGSIPFNPEEYSDINELRALAELIGPYGMKQLNETLMWHIASQVVELKKLTETNKDVLISLRTNFDKPEVMKEQFKKLTHVDNVLQRMTIVGVILSFRQLAQSSLTDVLEERIPFLLSSILDFRHHLPTGDPTKIVSEVTSAAGLSCKVDPTLVNAIVMQKTETEGIDEHLLVCLL
;
A
#
# COMPACT_ATOMS: atom_id res chain seq x y z
N ARG A 1 18.16 14.17 -45.90
CA ARG A 1 18.09 12.92 -45.11
C ARG A 1 17.83 13.21 -43.63
N GLU A 2 18.76 13.85 -42.91
CA GLU A 2 18.59 14.10 -41.46
C GLU A 2 17.37 14.97 -41.13
N ARG A 3 17.15 16.05 -41.91
CA ARG A 3 15.97 16.92 -41.73
C ARG A 3 14.65 16.16 -41.86
N SER A 4 14.50 15.26 -42.83
CA SER A 4 13.26 14.48 -42.99
C SER A 4 13.05 13.47 -41.86
N LEU A 5 14.11 12.83 -41.37
CA LEU A 5 14.03 11.90 -40.24
C LEU A 5 13.66 12.64 -38.94
N SER A 6 14.30 13.80 -38.69
CA SER A 6 14.01 14.64 -37.52
C SER A 6 12.56 15.16 -37.54
N VAL A 7 12.07 15.60 -38.69
CA VAL A 7 10.70 16.12 -38.84
C VAL A 7 9.65 15.03 -38.63
N VAL A 8 9.86 13.83 -39.16
CA VAL A 8 8.92 12.71 -38.98
C VAL A 8 8.90 12.27 -37.52
N ASN A 9 10.06 12.14 -36.89
CA ASN A 9 10.14 11.84 -35.46
C ASN A 9 9.40 12.89 -34.61
N MET A 10 9.61 14.18 -34.91
CA MET A 10 8.93 15.28 -34.23
C MET A 10 7.40 15.21 -34.36
N PHE A 11 6.89 14.99 -35.58
CA PHE A 11 5.43 14.93 -35.78
C PHE A 11 4.80 13.73 -35.07
N LEU A 12 5.41 12.55 -35.13
CA LEU A 12 4.89 11.36 -34.45
C LEU A 12 4.94 11.53 -32.92
N ASP A 13 6.01 12.12 -32.40
CA ASP A 13 6.16 12.42 -30.98
C ASP A 13 5.11 13.43 -30.49
N GLU A 14 4.88 14.53 -31.22
CA GLU A 14 3.87 15.53 -30.86
C GLU A 14 2.44 14.98 -30.95
N MET A 15 2.11 14.17 -31.97
CA MET A 15 0.83 13.48 -32.05
C MET A 15 0.59 12.57 -30.85
N ALA A 16 1.60 11.77 -30.48
CA ALA A 16 1.52 10.88 -29.33
C ALA A 16 1.41 11.63 -28.00
N LYS A 17 2.15 12.73 -27.83
CA LYS A 17 2.05 13.60 -26.64
C LYS A 17 0.66 14.19 -26.49
N GLU A 18 0.05 14.66 -27.59
CA GLU A 18 -1.27 15.26 -27.54
C GLU A 18 -2.35 14.21 -27.21
N ALA A 19 -2.28 13.02 -27.80
CA ALA A 19 -3.16 11.90 -27.44
C ALA A 19 -3.01 11.55 -25.95
N LYS A 20 -1.77 11.46 -25.44
CA LYS A 20 -1.47 11.22 -24.02
C LYS A 20 -2.02 12.34 -23.12
N ASN A 21 -1.98 13.61 -23.54
CA ASN A 21 -2.55 14.74 -22.77
C ASN A 21 -4.08 14.63 -22.69
N ILE A 22 -4.74 14.30 -23.80
CA ILE A 22 -6.20 14.12 -23.84
C ILE A 22 -6.62 12.94 -22.95
N ILE A 23 -5.93 11.80 -23.08
CA ILE A 23 -6.16 10.61 -22.23
C ILE A 23 -5.98 10.96 -20.75
N THR A 24 -4.94 11.72 -20.42
CA THR A 24 -4.71 12.20 -19.05
C THR A 24 -5.91 12.99 -18.52
N ALA A 25 -6.43 13.95 -19.30
CA ALA A 25 -7.57 14.76 -18.88
C ALA A 25 -8.85 13.91 -18.71
N ILE A 26 -9.03 12.89 -19.55
CA ILE A 26 -10.13 11.92 -19.41
C ILE A 26 -9.94 11.10 -18.13
N CYS A 27 -8.74 10.60 -17.84
CA CYS A 27 -8.43 9.89 -16.60
C CYS A 27 -8.73 10.75 -15.38
N ASP A 28 -8.27 12.00 -15.34
CA ASP A 28 -8.50 12.92 -14.22
C ASP A 28 -10.01 13.14 -13.97
N ALA A 29 -10.78 13.34 -15.05
CA ALA A 29 -12.24 13.47 -14.96
C ALA A 29 -12.92 12.18 -14.45
N GLN A 30 -12.45 11.01 -14.88
CA GLN A 30 -12.97 9.71 -14.44
C GLN A 30 -12.60 9.39 -12.99
N CYS A 31 -11.41 9.78 -12.54
CA CYS A 31 -11.01 9.70 -11.14
C CYS A 31 -11.92 10.58 -10.27
N GLN A 32 -12.23 11.81 -10.70
CA GLN A 32 -13.18 12.68 -9.99
C GLN A 32 -14.60 12.10 -9.93
N MET A 33 -15.07 11.48 -11.02
CA MET A 33 -16.37 10.81 -11.03
C MET A 33 -16.37 9.58 -10.12
N SER A 34 -15.27 8.83 -10.07
CA SER A 34 -15.11 7.67 -9.17
C SER A 34 -15.03 8.08 -7.71
N ASP A 35 -14.34 9.20 -7.39
CA ASP A 35 -14.28 9.76 -6.03
C ASP A 35 -15.69 10.09 -5.51
N LYS A 36 -16.58 10.63 -6.35
CA LYS A 36 -17.99 10.91 -5.99
C LYS A 36 -18.76 9.67 -5.55
N LEU A 37 -18.32 8.48 -5.93
CA LEU A 37 -18.94 7.20 -5.54
C LEU A 37 -18.44 6.68 -4.18
N LEU A 38 -17.40 7.29 -3.61
CA LEU A 38 -16.85 6.86 -2.33
C LEU A 38 -17.83 7.08 -1.17
N PRO A 39 -17.83 6.19 -0.15
CA PRO A 39 -18.74 6.27 1.00
C PRO A 39 -18.70 7.61 1.75
N LYS A 40 -17.57 8.33 1.74
CA LYS A 40 -17.42 9.65 2.38
C LYS A 40 -18.45 10.67 1.89
N ASN A 41 -18.85 10.59 0.62
CA ASN A 41 -19.82 11.50 0.02
C ASN A 41 -21.27 11.23 0.47
N CYS A 42 -21.54 10.08 1.09
CA CYS A 42 -22.85 9.73 1.63
C CYS A 42 -23.14 10.38 3.01
N ALA A 43 -22.13 10.90 3.71
CA ALA A 43 -22.28 11.42 5.07
C ALA A 43 -23.33 12.54 5.16
N GLN A 44 -23.36 13.44 4.18
CA GLN A 44 -24.36 14.52 4.11
C GLN A 44 -25.78 13.98 3.96
N LEU A 45 -25.98 12.93 3.14
CA LEU A 45 -27.29 12.30 2.94
C LEU A 45 -27.80 11.64 4.23
N ILE A 46 -26.92 10.94 4.96
CA ILE A 46 -27.24 10.31 6.24
C ILE A 46 -27.63 11.37 7.28
N SER A 47 -26.83 12.43 7.41
CA SER A 47 -27.11 13.54 8.34
C SER A 47 -28.46 14.21 8.04
N GLN A 48 -28.77 14.46 6.77
CA GLN A 48 -30.06 15.03 6.36
C GLN A 48 -31.24 14.11 6.73
N GLN A 49 -31.12 12.79 6.54
CA GLN A 49 -32.20 11.86 6.90
C GLN A 49 -32.39 11.75 8.42
N LEU A 50 -31.32 11.70 9.20
CA LEU A 50 -31.40 11.66 10.66
C LEU A 50 -32.01 12.94 11.25
N ASN A 51 -31.65 14.10 10.70
CA ASN A 51 -32.20 15.38 11.13
C ASN A 51 -33.67 15.56 10.74
N LYS A 52 -34.11 15.01 9.59
CA LYS A 52 -35.54 14.97 9.21
C LYS A 52 -36.37 14.16 10.20
N LYS A 53 -35.85 13.03 10.70
CA LYS A 53 -36.54 12.24 11.75
C LYS A 53 -36.60 12.95 13.11
N LYS A 54 -35.65 13.84 13.41
CA LYS A 54 -35.63 14.62 14.68
C LYS A 54 -36.44 15.92 14.64
N LYS A 55 -36.75 16.48 13.46
CA LYS A 55 -37.53 17.71 13.30
C LYS A 55 -38.90 17.43 12.67
N GLU A 56 -39.86 17.00 13.48
CA GLU A 56 -41.29 17.00 13.11
C GLU A 56 -41.97 18.38 13.23
N LYS A 57 -41.30 19.42 13.76
CA LYS A 57 -41.88 20.77 13.80
C LYS A 57 -40.87 21.83 13.39
N ASN A 58 -41.23 22.52 12.30
CA ASN A 58 -40.71 23.80 11.81
C ASN A 58 -39.48 23.84 10.87
N LYS A 59 -39.77 24.50 9.74
CA LYS A 59 -38.94 25.13 8.71
C LYS A 59 -38.42 24.27 7.55
N LYS A 60 -39.10 24.48 6.41
CA LYS A 60 -38.53 24.58 5.06
C LYS A 60 -37.32 25.52 5.09
N ASN A 61 -36.13 24.99 5.23
CA ASN A 61 -34.92 25.64 4.72
C ASN A 61 -34.50 24.86 3.47
N GLY A 62 -34.15 25.60 2.41
CA GLY A 62 -33.77 25.03 1.12
C GLY A 62 -32.59 24.09 1.27
N ASN A 63 -32.86 22.79 1.26
CA ASN A 63 -31.81 21.80 1.11
C ASN A 63 -31.33 21.93 -0.33
N ALA A 64 -30.09 22.37 -0.52
CA ALA A 64 -29.41 22.21 -1.81
C ALA A 64 -29.54 20.74 -2.21
N GLU A 65 -30.18 20.48 -3.34
CA GLU A 65 -30.40 19.12 -3.83
C GLU A 65 -29.02 18.56 -4.20
N ILE A 66 -28.52 17.61 -3.41
CA ILE A 66 -27.22 16.98 -3.68
C ILE A 66 -27.33 16.27 -5.03
N GLU A 67 -26.52 16.71 -5.99
CA GLU A 67 -26.51 16.14 -7.31
C GLU A 67 -26.02 14.70 -7.25
N LYS A 68 -26.87 13.76 -7.67
CA LYS A 68 -26.54 12.34 -7.63
C LYS A 68 -25.56 11.99 -8.77
N PRO A 69 -24.53 11.17 -8.49
CA PRO A 69 -23.68 10.61 -9.55
C PRO A 69 -24.52 9.95 -10.64
N GLY A 70 -24.12 10.15 -11.90
CA GLY A 70 -24.84 9.71 -13.09
C GLY A 70 -25.71 10.79 -13.74
N LYS A 71 -26.02 11.91 -13.05
CA LYS A 71 -26.75 13.03 -13.66
C LYS A 71 -25.92 13.72 -14.76
N GLU A 72 -24.60 13.76 -14.60
CA GLU A 72 -23.66 14.22 -15.62
C GLU A 72 -23.75 13.44 -16.94
N SER A 73 -24.19 12.19 -16.88
CA SER A 73 -24.38 11.32 -18.04
C SER A 73 -25.78 11.43 -18.66
N TYR A 74 -26.73 12.12 -18.01
CA TYR A 74 -28.07 12.32 -18.54
C TYR A 74 -28.08 13.42 -19.61
N ARG A 75 -27.82 13.04 -20.85
CA ARG A 75 -27.80 13.95 -21.99
C ARG A 75 -29.20 14.29 -22.50
N LYS A 76 -29.53 15.58 -22.54
CA LYS A 76 -30.80 16.10 -23.11
C LYS A 76 -30.72 16.42 -24.61
N THR A 77 -29.61 17.00 -25.06
CA THR A 77 -29.35 17.35 -26.47
C THR A 77 -27.87 17.10 -26.79
N ARG A 78 -27.56 16.81 -28.07
CA ARG A 78 -26.19 16.67 -28.58
C ARG A 78 -25.55 18.00 -29.01
N GLU A 79 -26.34 19.08 -29.06
CA GLU A 79 -25.85 20.42 -29.40
C GLU A 79 -24.97 21.00 -28.27
N ASN A 80 -25.25 20.61 -27.02
CA ASN A 80 -24.49 21.04 -25.85
C ASN A 80 -23.35 20.05 -25.58
N LEU A 81 -22.18 20.31 -26.16
CA LEU A 81 -20.99 19.50 -25.95
C LEU A 81 -20.37 19.75 -24.57
N THR A 82 -20.29 18.69 -23.77
CA THR A 82 -19.56 18.70 -22.50
C THR A 82 -18.05 18.69 -22.73
N THR A 83 -17.25 18.98 -21.70
CA THR A 83 -15.79 18.83 -21.76
C THR A 83 -15.40 17.40 -22.15
N MET A 84 -16.08 16.39 -21.57
CA MET A 84 -15.85 14.99 -21.90
C MET A 84 -16.15 14.68 -23.37
N ASP A 85 -17.18 15.29 -23.96
CA ASP A 85 -17.48 15.12 -25.39
C ASP A 85 -16.35 15.63 -26.27
N LYS A 86 -15.85 16.84 -25.98
CA LYS A 86 -14.75 17.44 -26.73
C LYS A 86 -13.47 16.60 -26.63
N LEU A 87 -13.17 16.08 -25.43
CA LEU A 87 -12.02 15.21 -25.20
C LEU A 87 -12.14 13.89 -25.97
N HIS A 88 -13.29 13.21 -25.92
CA HIS A 88 -13.48 11.95 -26.64
C HIS A 88 -13.49 12.14 -28.16
N MET A 89 -14.06 13.22 -28.67
CA MET A 89 -14.00 13.57 -30.09
C MET A 89 -12.55 13.78 -30.55
N ALA A 90 -11.79 14.62 -29.84
CA ALA A 90 -10.39 14.87 -30.14
C ALA A 90 -9.54 13.60 -30.06
N LEU A 91 -9.77 12.76 -29.04
CA LEU A 91 -9.08 11.47 -28.89
C LEU A 91 -9.35 10.55 -30.08
N THR A 92 -10.61 10.42 -30.51
CA THR A 92 -11.00 9.53 -31.60
C THR A 92 -10.34 9.93 -32.92
N GLU A 93 -10.37 11.22 -33.27
CA GLU A 93 -9.76 11.75 -34.50
C GLU A 93 -8.22 11.60 -34.50
N LEU A 94 -7.59 11.85 -33.36
CA LEU A 94 -6.14 11.74 -33.23
C LEU A 94 -5.68 10.28 -33.23
N CYS A 95 -6.39 9.40 -32.51
CA CYS A 95 -6.12 7.96 -32.53
C CYS A 95 -6.34 7.35 -33.91
N TYR A 96 -7.35 7.82 -34.66
CA TYR A 96 -7.52 7.42 -36.06
C TYR A 96 -6.27 7.75 -36.88
N SER A 97 -5.72 8.95 -36.72
CA SER A 97 -4.50 9.38 -37.41
C SER A 97 -3.26 8.56 -37.00
N ILE A 98 -3.11 8.25 -35.71
CA ILE A 98 -2.00 7.43 -35.19
C ILE A 98 -2.11 5.97 -35.69
N ASN A 99 -3.32 5.44 -35.79
CA ASN A 99 -3.56 4.05 -36.19
C ASN A 99 -3.67 3.88 -37.72
N TYR A 100 -3.70 4.97 -38.49
CA TYR A 100 -3.91 4.93 -39.94
C TYR A 100 -2.84 4.14 -40.70
N PHE A 101 -1.57 4.28 -40.30
CA PHE A 101 -0.47 3.48 -40.81
C PHE A 101 0.22 2.70 -39.69
N SER A 102 0.43 1.41 -39.89
CA SER A 102 1.18 0.56 -38.97
C SER A 102 2.67 0.91 -38.95
N ASN A 103 3.21 1.29 -40.10
CA ASN A 103 4.58 1.75 -40.28
C ASN A 103 4.67 2.85 -41.35
N ILE A 104 5.67 3.72 -41.21
CA ILE A 104 5.99 4.78 -42.16
C ILE A 104 7.47 4.64 -42.50
N ASN A 105 7.78 4.36 -43.76
CA ASN A 105 9.15 4.24 -44.24
C ASN A 105 9.63 5.59 -44.78
N VAL A 106 10.71 6.09 -44.19
CA VAL A 106 11.34 7.36 -44.57
C VAL A 106 12.82 7.09 -44.76
N TRP A 107 13.23 6.98 -46.02
CA TRP A 107 14.56 6.49 -46.42
C TRP A 107 14.74 5.03 -45.91
N GLU A 108 15.90 4.71 -45.34
CA GLU A 108 16.21 3.38 -44.78
C GLU A 108 15.65 3.16 -43.36
N TYR A 109 14.79 4.05 -42.85
CA TYR A 109 14.26 4.00 -41.49
C TYR A 109 12.76 3.74 -41.50
N THR A 110 12.34 2.84 -40.62
CA THR A 110 10.95 2.49 -40.39
C THR A 110 10.48 3.11 -39.07
N PHE A 111 9.41 3.91 -39.13
CA PHE A 111 8.78 4.52 -37.98
C PHE A 111 7.45 3.83 -37.70
N ALA A 112 7.14 3.54 -36.44
CA ALA A 112 5.89 2.93 -36.03
C ALA A 112 5.11 3.89 -35.12
N PRO A 113 4.11 4.64 -35.64
CA PRO A 113 3.40 5.68 -34.90
C PRO A 113 2.82 5.23 -33.54
N ARG A 114 2.26 4.02 -33.49
CA ARG A 114 1.68 3.44 -32.27
C ARG A 114 2.70 3.25 -31.12
N GLU A 115 3.97 3.02 -31.44
CA GLU A 115 5.02 2.79 -30.43
C GLU A 115 5.34 4.09 -29.67
N TYR A 116 5.25 5.24 -30.33
CA TYR A 116 5.38 6.55 -29.67
C TYR A 116 4.27 6.73 -28.64
N LEU A 117 3.02 6.42 -29.00
CA LEU A 117 1.90 6.50 -28.06
C LEU A 117 2.08 5.50 -26.90
N HIS A 118 2.46 4.26 -27.19
CA HIS A 118 2.73 3.24 -26.17
C HIS A 118 3.75 3.73 -25.12
N GLN A 119 4.90 4.24 -25.57
CA GLN A 119 5.95 4.76 -24.68
C GLN A 119 5.47 5.96 -23.84
N HIS A 120 4.72 6.88 -24.43
CA HIS A 120 4.15 8.03 -23.71
C HIS A 120 3.11 7.62 -22.67
N LEU A 121 2.27 6.62 -22.97
CA LEU A 121 1.29 6.09 -22.04
C LEU A 121 1.95 5.39 -20.85
N GLU A 122 2.96 4.55 -21.10
CA GLU A 122 3.74 3.89 -20.04
C GLU A 122 4.39 4.91 -19.11
N THR A 123 5.12 5.89 -19.67
CA THR A 123 5.78 6.94 -18.90
C THR A 123 4.76 7.79 -18.11
N ARG A 124 3.63 8.14 -18.73
CA ARG A 124 2.59 8.95 -18.09
C ARG A 124 1.89 8.18 -16.98
N PHE A 125 1.62 6.90 -17.18
CA PHE A 125 0.94 6.05 -16.21
C PHE A 125 1.82 5.83 -14.98
N SER A 126 3.11 5.48 -15.14
CA SER A 126 4.04 5.38 -14.01
C SER A 126 4.12 6.66 -13.17
N LYS A 127 4.19 7.83 -13.84
CA LYS A 127 4.14 9.13 -13.13
C LYS A 127 2.80 9.40 -12.47
N ALA A 128 1.69 8.99 -13.09
CA ALA A 128 0.34 9.14 -12.51
C ALA A 128 0.22 8.31 -11.22
N LEU A 129 0.68 7.06 -11.25
CA LEU A 129 0.60 6.13 -10.13
C LEU A 129 1.22 6.72 -8.86
N VAL A 130 2.45 7.22 -8.96
CA VAL A 130 3.14 7.86 -7.83
C VAL A 130 2.50 9.21 -7.47
N GLY A 131 2.11 10.01 -8.47
CA GLY A 131 1.44 11.29 -8.23
C GLY A 131 0.13 11.16 -7.47
N MET A 132 -0.65 10.11 -7.72
CA MET A 132 -1.92 9.83 -7.02
C MET A 132 -1.73 9.40 -5.56
N VAL A 133 -0.51 9.01 -5.15
CA VAL A 133 -0.21 8.71 -3.73
C VAL A 133 -0.29 9.99 -2.88
N MET A 134 -0.12 11.17 -3.50
CA MET A 134 -0.23 12.47 -2.83
C MET A 134 0.65 12.59 -1.58
N TYR A 135 1.82 11.93 -1.59
CA TYR A 135 2.71 11.96 -0.44
C TYR A 135 3.41 13.31 -0.30
N ASN A 136 3.28 13.91 0.87
CA ASN A 136 3.98 15.14 1.24
C ASN A 136 4.86 14.89 2.48
N GLY A 137 6.18 14.97 2.29
CA GLY A 137 7.15 14.72 3.36
C GLY A 137 7.14 15.77 4.48
N ASP A 138 6.69 17.00 4.20
CA ASP A 138 6.64 18.07 5.20
C ASP A 138 5.43 17.90 6.13
N THR A 139 4.27 17.55 5.58
CA THR A 139 3.02 17.38 6.34
C THR A 139 2.80 15.94 6.82
N ASN A 140 3.57 14.97 6.28
CA ASN A 140 3.35 13.53 6.43
C ASN A 140 1.96 13.07 5.94
N GLU A 141 1.38 13.79 4.99
CA GLU A 141 0.10 13.43 4.37
C GLU A 141 0.33 12.41 3.26
N ILE A 142 -0.60 11.47 3.14
CA ILE A 142 -0.62 10.46 2.09
C ILE A 142 -2.07 10.09 1.78
N ALA A 143 -2.35 9.75 0.52
CA ALA A 143 -3.64 9.22 0.12
C ALA A 143 -3.95 7.90 0.85
N LYS A 144 -5.23 7.67 1.16
CA LYS A 144 -5.67 6.39 1.70
C LYS A 144 -5.52 5.29 0.64
N PRO A 145 -5.05 4.09 1.00
CA PRO A 145 -4.93 2.99 0.05
C PRO A 145 -6.21 2.71 -0.76
N SER A 146 -7.39 2.77 -0.15
CA SER A 146 -8.66 2.54 -0.83
C SER A 146 -8.99 3.62 -1.88
N GLU A 147 -8.74 4.88 -1.57
CA GLU A 147 -8.95 6.02 -2.48
C GLU A 147 -7.96 5.98 -3.65
N LEU A 148 -6.70 5.64 -3.37
CA LEU A 148 -5.69 5.42 -4.40
C LEU A 148 -6.09 4.27 -5.32
N LEU A 149 -6.50 3.13 -4.76
CA LEU A 149 -6.92 1.96 -5.55
C LEU A 149 -8.11 2.28 -6.47
N VAL A 150 -9.10 3.02 -5.98
CA VAL A 150 -10.23 3.48 -6.82
C VAL A 150 -9.75 4.35 -7.97
N SER A 151 -8.82 5.27 -7.71
CA SER A 151 -8.24 6.15 -8.73
C SER A 151 -7.41 5.38 -9.75
N VAL A 152 -6.59 4.41 -9.31
CA VAL A 152 -5.80 3.53 -10.19
C VAL A 152 -6.73 2.71 -11.09
N ARG A 153 -7.79 2.11 -10.53
CA ARG A 153 -8.79 1.36 -11.31
C ARG A 153 -9.51 2.24 -12.33
N ALA A 154 -9.88 3.47 -11.96
CA ALA A 154 -10.48 4.42 -12.89
C ALA A 154 -9.54 4.77 -14.05
N TYR A 155 -8.25 5.01 -13.74
CA TYR A 155 -7.21 5.27 -14.73
C TYR A 155 -7.00 4.08 -15.68
N MET A 156 -6.93 2.86 -15.13
CA MET A 156 -6.80 1.63 -15.92
C MET A 156 -8.00 1.41 -16.83
N ASN A 157 -9.22 1.67 -16.36
CA ASN A 157 -10.43 1.55 -17.18
C ASN A 157 -10.36 2.47 -18.41
N VAL A 158 -9.91 3.73 -18.24
CA VAL A 158 -9.72 4.64 -19.37
C VAL A 158 -8.63 4.13 -20.33
N LEU A 159 -7.48 3.71 -19.81
CA LEU A 159 -6.40 3.17 -20.65
C LEU A 159 -6.85 1.93 -21.43
N GLN A 160 -7.64 1.03 -20.84
CA GLN A 160 -8.19 -0.12 -21.55
C GLN A 160 -9.08 0.29 -22.73
N THR A 161 -9.84 1.40 -22.60
CA THR A 161 -10.67 1.88 -23.73
C THR A 161 -9.84 2.38 -24.90
N VAL A 162 -8.56 2.73 -24.71
CA VAL A 162 -7.65 3.16 -25.78
C VAL A 162 -7.44 2.05 -26.82
N GLU A 163 -7.49 0.78 -26.40
CA GLU A 163 -7.38 -0.39 -27.30
C GLU A 163 -8.47 -0.42 -28.37
N ASN A 164 -9.62 0.20 -28.11
CA ASN A 164 -10.72 0.29 -29.09
C ASN A 164 -10.39 1.25 -30.24
N TYR A 165 -9.44 2.17 -30.05
CA TYR A 165 -9.09 3.20 -31.02
C TYR A 165 -7.75 2.92 -31.72
N VAL A 166 -6.77 2.36 -30.99
CA VAL A 166 -5.44 2.06 -31.50
C VAL A 166 -5.05 0.65 -31.11
N HIS A 167 -4.48 -0.11 -32.04
CA HIS A 167 -3.99 -1.47 -31.80
C HIS A 167 -2.69 -1.45 -30.98
N ILE A 168 -2.81 -1.16 -29.68
CA ILE A 168 -1.75 -1.17 -28.68
C ILE A 168 -2.10 -2.22 -27.63
N ASP A 169 -1.11 -2.96 -27.16
CA ASP A 169 -1.26 -3.86 -26.02
C ASP A 169 -1.15 -3.06 -24.71
N ILE A 170 -2.30 -2.68 -24.14
CA ILE A 170 -2.37 -1.94 -22.87
C ILE A 170 -2.10 -2.88 -21.69
N THR A 171 -2.37 -4.17 -21.83
CA THR A 171 -2.03 -5.17 -20.81
C THR A 171 -0.54 -5.17 -20.53
N ARG A 172 0.31 -5.05 -21.55
CA ARG A 172 1.76 -4.90 -21.39
C ARG A 172 2.13 -3.62 -20.63
N VAL A 173 1.47 -2.51 -20.91
CA VAL A 173 1.68 -1.24 -20.18
C VAL A 173 1.36 -1.42 -18.69
N PHE A 174 0.24 -2.08 -18.37
CA PHE A 174 -0.12 -2.39 -16.99
C PHE A 174 0.89 -3.29 -16.30
N ASN A 175 1.30 -4.37 -16.94
CA ASN A 175 2.27 -5.31 -16.38
C ASN A 175 3.59 -4.62 -16.06
N ASN A 176 4.11 -3.79 -16.96
CA ASN A 176 5.35 -3.05 -16.73
C ASN A 176 5.20 -2.04 -15.58
N CYS A 177 4.19 -1.17 -15.64
CA CYS A 177 4.05 -0.07 -14.69
C CYS A 177 3.68 -0.58 -13.29
N LEU A 178 2.66 -1.42 -13.17
CA LEU A 178 2.15 -1.88 -11.88
C LEU A 178 3.15 -2.80 -11.18
N LEU A 179 3.81 -3.70 -11.91
CA LEU A 179 4.82 -4.58 -11.32
C LEU A 179 5.99 -3.79 -10.75
N GLN A 180 6.47 -2.76 -11.47
CA GLN A 180 7.52 -1.88 -10.96
C GLN A 180 7.10 -1.19 -9.66
N GLN A 181 5.84 -0.77 -9.51
CA GLN A 181 5.36 -0.13 -8.28
C GLN A 181 5.34 -1.03 -7.04
N THR A 182 5.54 -2.34 -7.22
CA THR A 182 5.67 -3.32 -6.12
C THR A 182 7.10 -3.43 -5.56
N GLN A 183 8.09 -2.88 -6.26
CA GLN A 183 9.50 -2.91 -5.88
C GLN A 183 9.89 -1.68 -5.05
N PRO A 184 11.02 -1.63 -4.34
CA PRO A 184 11.43 -0.44 -3.59
C PRO A 184 11.71 0.79 -4.47
N LEU A 185 12.27 0.57 -5.66
CA LEU A 185 12.61 1.59 -6.65
C LEU A 185 12.10 1.14 -8.02
N ASP A 186 11.70 2.10 -8.85
CA ASP A 186 11.32 1.85 -10.24
C ASP A 186 12.57 1.72 -11.15
N SER A 187 12.36 1.52 -12.46
CA SER A 187 13.47 1.41 -13.42
C SER A 187 14.31 2.68 -13.59
N HIS A 188 13.83 3.82 -13.10
CA HIS A 188 14.52 5.11 -13.15
C HIS A 188 15.21 5.46 -11.81
N GLY A 189 15.03 4.62 -10.78
CA GLY A 189 15.56 4.85 -9.43
C GLY A 189 14.66 5.71 -8.55
N ASP A 190 13.42 5.96 -8.95
CA ASP A 190 12.45 6.72 -8.18
C ASP A 190 11.72 5.83 -7.17
N LYS A 191 11.28 6.42 -6.04
CA LYS A 191 10.50 5.71 -5.01
C LYS A 191 9.12 5.33 -5.55
N THR A 192 8.74 4.08 -5.33
CA THR A 192 7.45 3.52 -5.75
C THR A 192 6.36 3.69 -4.69
N ILE A 193 5.12 3.32 -5.06
CA ILE A 193 4.01 3.18 -4.11
C ILE A 193 4.40 2.29 -2.91
N ALA A 194 4.99 1.12 -3.16
CA ALA A 194 5.39 0.18 -2.11
C ALA A 194 6.37 0.81 -1.12
N ALA A 195 7.41 1.50 -1.61
CA ALA A 195 8.38 2.16 -0.75
C ALA A 195 7.79 3.32 0.04
N ILE A 196 6.94 4.15 -0.58
CA ILE A 196 6.32 5.31 0.06
C ILE A 196 5.39 4.88 1.19
N TYR A 197 4.49 3.91 0.95
CA TYR A 197 3.61 3.41 2.03
C TYR A 197 4.41 2.67 3.10
N THR A 198 5.42 1.88 2.73
CA THR A 198 6.28 1.20 3.71
C THR A 198 6.92 2.20 4.66
N GLN A 199 7.49 3.29 4.12
CA GLN A 199 8.07 4.36 4.90
C GLN A 199 7.03 5.06 5.78
N TRP A 200 5.84 5.36 5.23
CA TRP A 200 4.80 6.05 5.98
C TRP A 200 4.28 5.20 7.16
N TYR A 201 3.99 3.91 6.95
CA TYR A 201 3.53 3.04 8.03
C TYR A 201 4.59 2.88 9.14
N SER A 202 5.87 2.73 8.78
CA SER A 202 6.94 2.56 9.77
C SER A 202 7.28 3.85 10.52
N GLU A 203 7.50 4.95 9.80
CA GLU A 203 8.05 6.20 10.35
C GLU A 203 6.97 7.17 10.84
N VAL A 204 5.75 7.10 10.31
CA VAL A 204 4.66 8.03 10.63
C VAL A 204 3.64 7.37 11.56
N LEU A 205 3.03 6.25 11.14
CA LEU A 205 1.96 5.59 11.91
C LEU A 205 2.53 4.87 13.14
N LEU A 206 3.39 3.87 12.95
CA LEU A 206 3.90 3.03 14.04
C LEU A 206 4.78 3.79 15.03
N ARG A 207 5.52 4.80 14.55
CA ARG A 207 6.29 5.69 15.43
C ARG A 207 5.38 6.46 16.41
N ARG A 208 4.19 6.87 15.97
CA ARG A 208 3.20 7.55 16.83
C ARG A 208 2.48 6.60 17.78
N VAL A 209 2.32 5.33 17.40
CA VAL A 209 1.84 4.27 18.31
C VAL A 209 2.80 4.11 19.48
N SER A 210 4.12 4.05 19.21
CA SER A 210 5.15 4.01 20.26
C SER A 210 5.16 5.24 21.17
N GLY A 211 4.63 6.38 20.70
CA GLY A 211 4.44 7.59 21.47
C GLY A 211 3.20 7.60 22.37
N GLY A 212 2.37 6.55 22.34
CA GLY A 212 1.19 6.39 23.20
C GLY A 212 -0.09 7.09 22.72
N ASN A 213 -0.06 7.74 21.55
CA ASN A 213 -1.23 8.48 21.02
C ASN A 213 -2.22 7.59 20.27
N ILE A 214 -1.75 6.44 19.79
CA ILE A 214 -2.51 5.50 18.97
C ILE A 214 -2.39 4.13 19.63
N ILE A 215 -3.47 3.35 19.63
CA ILE A 215 -3.48 1.97 20.15
C ILE A 215 -4.05 1.00 19.13
N PHE A 216 -3.67 -0.27 19.26
CA PHE A 216 -4.29 -1.36 18.52
C PHE A 216 -5.59 -1.80 19.22
N SER A 217 -6.71 -1.79 18.49
CA SER A 217 -8.00 -2.28 18.98
C SER A 217 -8.34 -3.62 18.33
N MET A 218 -8.32 -4.70 19.11
CA MET A 218 -8.68 -6.04 18.62
C MET A 218 -10.16 -6.13 18.18
N ASN A 219 -11.05 -5.35 18.81
CA ASN A 219 -12.47 -5.33 18.47
C ASN A 219 -12.74 -4.69 17.11
N GLN A 220 -12.00 -3.63 16.77
CA GLN A 220 -12.13 -2.95 15.48
C GLN A 220 -11.16 -3.51 14.43
N LYS A 221 -10.21 -4.35 14.83
CA LYS A 221 -9.11 -4.86 13.98
C LYS A 221 -8.40 -3.72 13.22
N SER A 222 -8.10 -2.65 13.95
CA SER A 222 -7.52 -1.42 13.40
C SER A 222 -6.76 -0.66 14.49
N PHE A 223 -5.91 0.29 14.09
CA PHE A 223 -5.27 1.24 14.98
C PHE A 223 -6.14 2.48 15.17
N VAL A 224 -6.35 2.87 16.43
CA VAL A 224 -7.32 3.88 16.87
C VAL A 224 -6.60 4.98 17.61
N SER A 225 -6.98 6.24 17.37
CA SER A 225 -6.47 7.38 18.13
C SER A 225 -7.06 7.41 19.54
N LEU A 226 -6.24 7.60 20.56
CA LEU A 226 -6.68 7.85 21.94
C LEU A 226 -6.87 9.34 22.25
N THR A 227 -6.20 10.19 21.48
CA THR A 227 -6.20 11.63 21.71
C THR A 227 -7.41 12.29 21.03
N VAL A 228 -7.88 13.39 21.61
CA VAL A 228 -9.00 14.21 21.09
C VAL A 228 -8.74 14.57 19.62
N GLU A 229 -9.80 14.52 18.79
CA GLU A 229 -9.75 14.89 17.36
C GLU A 229 -8.91 16.17 17.13
N GLY A 230 -7.87 16.07 16.28
CA GLY A 230 -7.04 17.20 15.85
C GLY A 230 -5.61 17.27 16.43
N SER A 231 -5.24 16.40 17.37
CA SER A 231 -3.83 16.32 17.87
C SER A 231 -2.88 15.59 16.93
N ILE A 232 -3.40 14.70 16.08
CA ILE A 232 -2.66 13.94 15.07
C ILE A 232 -3.18 14.39 13.69
N PRO A 233 -2.29 14.60 12.70
CA PRO A 233 -2.69 15.14 11.39
C PRO A 233 -3.57 14.18 10.55
N PHE A 234 -3.78 12.94 11.00
CA PHE A 234 -4.59 11.94 10.30
C PHE A 234 -5.30 11.00 11.30
N ASN A 235 -6.37 10.35 10.83
CA ASN A 235 -7.11 9.33 11.57
C ASN A 235 -6.51 7.95 11.29
N PRO A 236 -5.87 7.27 12.26
CA PRO A 236 -5.18 5.99 12.01
C PRO A 236 -6.13 4.87 11.55
N GLU A 237 -7.42 4.96 11.92
CA GLU A 237 -8.44 4.00 11.52
C GLU A 237 -8.65 4.00 10.00
N GLU A 238 -8.54 5.16 9.37
CA GLU A 238 -8.72 5.37 7.93
C GLU A 238 -7.52 4.92 7.09
N TYR A 239 -6.51 4.31 7.72
CA TYR A 239 -5.33 3.75 7.06
C TYR A 239 -5.01 2.32 7.49
N SER A 240 -5.57 1.83 8.60
CA SER A 240 -5.15 0.55 9.20
C SER A 240 -6.29 -0.43 9.43
N ASP A 241 -7.51 -0.10 9.02
CA ASP A 241 -8.59 -1.07 8.99
C ASP A 241 -8.33 -2.17 7.93
N ILE A 242 -9.16 -3.21 7.96
CA ILE A 242 -9.03 -4.34 7.04
C ILE A 242 -9.23 -3.91 5.58
N ASN A 243 -10.10 -2.94 5.30
CA ASN A 243 -10.38 -2.54 3.93
C ASN A 243 -9.20 -1.79 3.31
N GLU A 244 -8.58 -0.90 4.08
CA GLU A 244 -7.40 -0.15 3.69
C GLU A 244 -6.19 -1.07 3.51
N LEU A 245 -5.99 -2.03 4.41
CA LEU A 245 -4.89 -2.99 4.27
C LEU A 245 -5.10 -3.98 3.12
N ARG A 246 -6.35 -4.35 2.79
CA ARG A 246 -6.66 -5.11 1.57
C ARG A 246 -6.41 -4.27 0.32
N ALA A 247 -6.81 -3.01 0.32
CA ALA A 247 -6.55 -2.10 -0.80
C ALA A 247 -5.03 -1.89 -1.01
N LEU A 248 -4.27 -1.75 0.08
CA LEU A 248 -2.81 -1.70 0.04
C LEU A 248 -2.24 -2.98 -0.55
N ALA A 249 -2.68 -4.15 -0.08
CA ALA A 249 -2.22 -5.45 -0.57
C ALA A 249 -2.53 -5.64 -2.07
N GLU A 250 -3.66 -5.13 -2.57
CA GLU A 250 -3.97 -5.16 -4.01
C GLU A 250 -3.07 -4.23 -4.83
N LEU A 251 -2.69 -3.07 -4.28
CA LEU A 251 -1.82 -2.10 -4.94
C LEU A 251 -0.37 -2.58 -5.05
N ILE A 252 0.19 -3.12 -3.95
CA ILE A 252 1.63 -3.42 -3.86
C ILE A 252 1.94 -4.92 -3.96
N GLY A 253 0.92 -5.77 -3.90
CA GLY A 253 1.02 -7.22 -4.07
C GLY A 253 1.94 -7.92 -3.06
N PRO A 254 2.24 -9.21 -3.29
CA PRO A 254 3.14 -9.98 -2.43
C PRO A 254 4.55 -9.38 -2.30
N TYR A 255 5.09 -8.77 -3.37
CA TYR A 255 6.43 -8.17 -3.35
C TYR A 255 6.50 -6.95 -2.41
N GLY A 256 5.58 -6.00 -2.57
CA GLY A 256 5.53 -4.82 -1.69
C GLY A 256 5.15 -5.17 -0.26
N MET A 257 4.25 -6.14 -0.06
CA MET A 257 3.91 -6.62 1.28
C MET A 257 5.08 -7.36 1.95
N LYS A 258 5.90 -8.08 1.18
CA LYS A 258 7.16 -8.66 1.67
C LYS A 258 8.14 -7.57 2.09
N GLN A 259 8.31 -6.51 1.29
CA GLN A 259 9.16 -5.37 1.66
C GLN A 259 8.68 -4.67 2.96
N LEU A 260 7.38 -4.39 3.06
CA LEU A 260 6.77 -3.85 4.27
C LEU A 260 7.10 -4.76 5.46
N ASN A 261 6.88 -6.05 5.29
CA ASN A 261 7.11 -7.04 6.32
C ASN A 261 8.58 -7.11 6.77
N GLU A 262 9.53 -7.11 5.84
CA GLU A 262 10.97 -7.08 6.14
C GLU A 262 11.35 -5.82 6.94
N THR A 263 10.79 -4.67 6.58
CA THR A 263 10.98 -3.41 7.31
C THR A 263 10.45 -3.50 8.75
N LEU A 264 9.26 -4.08 8.94
CA LEU A 264 8.69 -4.31 10.26
C LEU A 264 9.58 -5.25 11.09
N MET A 265 10.05 -6.35 10.49
CA MET A 265 10.91 -7.32 11.18
C MET A 265 12.27 -6.71 11.55
N TRP A 266 12.82 -5.83 10.70
CA TRP A 266 14.03 -5.08 11.02
C TRP A 266 13.87 -4.21 12.26
N HIS A 267 12.74 -3.52 12.40
CA HIS A 267 12.43 -2.74 13.60
C HIS A 267 12.27 -3.62 14.85
N ILE A 268 11.63 -4.79 14.73
CA ILE A 268 11.52 -5.74 15.84
C ILE A 268 12.90 -6.25 16.26
N ALA A 269 13.73 -6.67 15.30
CA ALA A 269 15.08 -7.13 15.59
C ALA A 269 15.88 -6.05 16.35
N SER A 270 15.71 -4.77 15.98
CA SER A 270 16.35 -3.66 16.69
C SER A 270 15.87 -3.53 18.14
N GLN A 271 14.58 -3.74 18.40
CA GLN A 271 14.07 -3.81 19.78
C GLN A 271 14.62 -5.01 20.55
N VAL A 272 14.77 -6.17 19.89
CA VAL A 272 15.34 -7.37 20.51
C VAL A 272 16.79 -7.17 20.91
N VAL A 273 17.61 -6.49 20.09
CA VAL A 273 19.00 -6.15 20.44
C VAL A 273 19.05 -5.26 21.69
N GLU A 274 18.16 -4.28 21.80
CA GLU A 274 18.09 -3.43 22.99
C GLU A 274 17.58 -4.18 24.23
N LEU A 275 16.63 -5.10 24.06
CA LEU A 275 16.18 -5.99 25.14
C LEU A 275 17.31 -6.89 25.64
N LYS A 276 18.11 -7.47 24.73
CA LYS A 276 19.31 -8.27 25.09
C LYS A 276 20.27 -7.47 25.97
N LYS A 277 20.53 -6.18 25.67
CA LYS A 277 21.39 -5.32 26.49
C LYS A 277 20.83 -5.10 27.90
N LEU A 278 19.51 -4.93 28.03
CA LEU A 278 18.83 -4.79 29.32
C LEU A 278 18.91 -6.09 30.14
N THR A 279 18.76 -7.24 29.47
CA THR A 279 18.91 -8.57 30.09
C THR A 279 20.35 -8.80 30.56
N GLU A 280 21.36 -8.48 29.75
CA GLU A 280 22.78 -8.59 30.13
C GLU A 280 23.09 -7.75 31.37
N THR A 281 22.59 -6.52 31.43
CA THR A 281 22.80 -5.60 32.57
C THR A 281 22.23 -6.16 33.88
N ASN A 282 21.19 -6.99 33.81
CA ASN A 282 20.52 -7.58 34.97
C ASN A 282 20.78 -9.10 35.11
N LYS A 283 21.76 -9.65 34.39
CA LYS A 283 21.98 -11.10 34.23
C LYS A 283 22.05 -11.85 35.56
N ASP A 284 22.89 -11.41 36.50
CA ASP A 284 23.07 -12.07 37.79
C ASP A 284 21.80 -12.08 38.64
N VAL A 285 21.08 -10.95 38.63
CA VAL A 285 19.80 -10.80 39.34
C VAL A 285 18.74 -11.73 38.72
N LEU A 286 18.66 -11.79 37.39
CA LEU A 286 17.73 -12.66 36.66
C LEU A 286 18.03 -14.14 36.87
N ILE A 287 19.31 -14.56 36.92
CA ILE A 287 19.70 -15.93 37.27
C ILE A 287 19.26 -16.26 38.71
N SER A 288 19.46 -15.34 39.65
CA SER A 288 19.05 -15.53 41.04
C SER A 288 17.52 -15.65 41.18
N LEU A 289 16.77 -14.82 40.46
CA LEU A 289 15.30 -14.90 40.37
C LEU A 289 14.84 -16.22 39.77
N ARG A 290 15.45 -16.66 38.66
CA ARG A 290 15.10 -17.91 37.98
C ARG A 290 15.39 -19.16 38.81
N THR A 291 16.39 -19.13 39.68
CA THR A 291 16.78 -20.28 40.52
C THR A 291 16.09 -20.31 41.88
N ASN A 292 15.55 -19.17 42.36
CA ASN A 292 14.86 -19.05 43.65
C ASN A 292 13.39 -18.63 43.51
N PHE A 293 12.74 -19.05 42.42
CA PHE A 293 11.33 -18.71 42.13
C PHE A 293 10.35 -19.24 43.19
N ASP A 294 10.77 -20.23 43.98
CA ASP A 294 10.03 -20.87 45.07
C ASP A 294 10.17 -20.14 46.43
N LYS A 295 11.00 -19.09 46.52
CA LYS A 295 11.28 -18.34 47.76
C LYS A 295 10.79 -16.89 47.66
N PRO A 296 9.58 -16.56 48.16
CA PRO A 296 8.96 -15.23 48.00
C PRO A 296 9.80 -14.07 48.56
N GLU A 297 10.45 -14.25 49.71
CA GLU A 297 11.26 -13.20 50.34
C GLU A 297 12.50 -12.86 49.50
N VAL A 298 13.20 -13.89 48.99
CA VAL A 298 14.36 -13.73 48.10
C VAL A 298 13.92 -13.08 46.78
N MET A 299 12.77 -13.50 46.22
CA MET A 299 12.22 -12.89 45.01
C MET A 299 11.93 -11.39 45.18
N LYS A 300 11.32 -11.00 46.30
CA LYS A 300 11.00 -9.61 46.60
C LYS A 300 12.25 -8.75 46.76
N GLU A 301 13.30 -9.28 47.38
CA GLU A 301 14.58 -8.57 47.51
C GLU A 301 15.33 -8.44 46.18
N GLN A 302 15.38 -9.51 45.38
CA GLN A 302 16.06 -9.48 44.09
C GLN A 302 15.32 -8.63 43.05
N PHE A 303 13.97 -8.62 43.07
CA PHE A 303 13.18 -7.77 42.17
C PHE A 303 13.50 -6.29 42.34
N LYS A 304 13.75 -5.82 43.58
CA LYS A 304 14.14 -4.42 43.85
C LYS A 304 15.49 -4.03 43.25
N LYS A 305 16.34 -5.01 42.91
CA LYS A 305 17.65 -4.77 42.28
C LYS A 305 17.56 -4.68 40.76
N LEU A 306 16.43 -5.04 40.15
CA LEU A 306 16.22 -4.89 38.72
C LEU A 306 16.21 -3.41 38.34
N THR A 307 16.92 -3.10 37.27
CA THR A 307 17.00 -1.76 36.68
C THR A 307 16.25 -1.73 35.36
N HIS A 308 15.68 -0.56 35.03
CA HIS A 308 15.04 -0.31 33.72
C HIS A 308 13.87 -1.26 33.37
N VAL A 309 13.11 -1.73 34.35
CA VAL A 309 11.94 -2.61 34.14
C VAL A 309 10.91 -1.99 33.18
N ASP A 310 10.64 -0.69 33.31
CA ASP A 310 9.70 0.03 32.44
C ASP A 310 10.16 0.02 30.98
N ASN A 311 11.48 0.10 30.73
CA ASN A 311 12.02 0.05 29.37
C ASN A 311 11.82 -1.33 28.75
N VAL A 312 11.93 -2.42 29.53
CA VAL A 312 11.65 -3.78 29.05
C VAL A 312 10.18 -3.89 28.63
N LEU A 313 9.26 -3.43 29.48
CA LEU A 313 7.82 -3.46 29.20
C LEU A 313 7.47 -2.60 27.97
N GLN A 314 8.03 -1.39 27.87
CA GLN A 314 7.80 -0.50 26.75
C GLN A 314 8.27 -1.13 25.43
N ARG A 315 9.48 -1.69 25.39
CA ARG A 315 10.04 -2.31 24.19
C ARG A 315 9.28 -3.57 23.78
N MET A 316 8.92 -4.43 24.73
CA MET A 316 8.08 -5.60 24.46
C MET A 316 6.69 -5.21 23.94
N THR A 317 6.13 -4.11 24.45
CA THR A 317 4.87 -3.56 23.94
C THR A 317 5.00 -3.07 22.49
N ILE A 318 6.10 -2.37 22.16
CA ILE A 318 6.40 -1.94 20.78
C ILE A 318 6.50 -3.16 19.85
N VAL A 319 7.19 -4.23 20.27
CA VAL A 319 7.27 -5.48 19.50
C VAL A 319 5.89 -6.07 19.25
N GLY A 320 5.05 -6.17 20.29
CA GLY A 320 3.68 -6.68 20.18
C GLY A 320 2.80 -5.85 19.24
N VAL A 321 2.94 -4.52 19.27
CA VAL A 321 2.26 -3.59 18.36
C VAL A 321 2.65 -3.84 16.91
N ILE A 322 3.95 -3.93 16.62
CA ILE A 322 4.45 -4.14 15.25
C ILE A 322 3.97 -5.51 14.72
N LEU A 323 4.01 -6.55 15.56
CA LEU A 323 3.47 -7.87 15.20
C LEU A 323 1.96 -7.84 14.95
N SER A 324 1.21 -7.04 15.71
CA SER A 324 -0.24 -6.89 15.51
C SER A 324 -0.55 -6.21 14.17
N PHE A 325 0.19 -5.16 13.81
CA PHE A 325 0.07 -4.52 12.50
C PHE A 325 0.44 -5.50 11.37
N ARG A 326 1.54 -6.25 11.53
CA ARG A 326 1.92 -7.30 10.57
C ARG A 326 0.81 -8.31 10.39
N GLN A 327 0.19 -8.78 11.47
CA GLN A 327 -0.87 -9.79 11.39
C GLN A 327 -2.06 -9.29 10.56
N LEU A 328 -2.46 -8.02 10.74
CA LEU A 328 -3.50 -7.41 9.91
C LEU A 328 -3.09 -7.33 8.44
N ALA A 329 -1.86 -6.88 8.17
CA ALA A 329 -1.32 -6.75 6.82
C ALA A 329 -1.26 -8.11 6.09
N GLN A 330 -0.75 -9.15 6.77
CA GLN A 330 -0.63 -10.49 6.20
C GLN A 330 -2.00 -11.16 5.99
N SER A 331 -2.93 -11.00 6.95
CA SER A 331 -4.31 -11.48 6.78
C SER A 331 -4.99 -10.81 5.58
N SER A 332 -4.80 -9.51 5.42
CA SER A 332 -5.36 -8.75 4.29
C SER A 332 -4.75 -9.17 2.95
N LEU A 333 -3.44 -9.49 2.93
CA LEU A 333 -2.79 -10.08 1.76
C LEU A 333 -3.40 -11.44 1.41
N THR A 334 -3.58 -12.34 2.38
CA THR A 334 -4.19 -13.64 2.12
C THR A 334 -5.59 -13.51 1.53
N ASP A 335 -6.42 -12.61 2.07
CA ASP A 335 -7.78 -12.37 1.53
C ASP A 335 -7.74 -11.95 0.05
N VAL A 336 -6.81 -11.05 -0.32
CA VAL A 336 -6.64 -10.61 -1.71
C VAL A 336 -6.12 -11.73 -2.61
N LEU A 337 -5.19 -12.55 -2.13
CA LEU A 337 -4.64 -13.67 -2.89
C LEU A 337 -5.64 -14.81 -3.07
N GLU A 338 -6.54 -15.02 -2.11
CA GLU A 338 -7.63 -15.99 -2.22
C GLU A 338 -8.57 -15.65 -3.38
N GLU A 339 -8.87 -14.36 -3.58
CA GLU A 339 -9.67 -13.90 -4.71
C GLU A 339 -8.90 -13.93 -6.03
N ARG A 340 -7.63 -13.50 -6.04
CA ARG A 340 -6.87 -13.27 -7.28
C ARG A 340 -6.17 -14.51 -7.82
N ILE A 341 -5.68 -15.40 -6.96
CA ILE A 341 -4.89 -16.58 -7.33
C ILE A 341 -5.29 -17.83 -6.51
N PRO A 342 -6.58 -18.19 -6.46
CA PRO A 342 -7.09 -19.26 -5.59
C PRO A 342 -6.39 -20.61 -5.80
N PHE A 343 -6.07 -20.95 -7.05
CA PHE A 343 -5.40 -22.21 -7.38
C PHE A 343 -3.99 -22.30 -6.80
N LEU A 344 -3.21 -21.21 -6.90
CA LEU A 344 -1.85 -21.17 -6.35
C LEU A 344 -1.89 -21.20 -4.82
N LEU A 345 -2.80 -20.42 -4.21
CA LEU A 345 -2.96 -20.40 -2.76
C LEU A 345 -3.37 -21.77 -2.21
N SER A 346 -4.30 -22.44 -2.89
CA SER A 346 -4.71 -23.81 -2.52
C SER A 346 -3.54 -24.80 -2.60
N SER A 347 -2.67 -24.71 -3.61
CA SER A 347 -1.48 -25.56 -3.70
C SER A 347 -0.47 -25.27 -2.58
N ILE A 348 -0.28 -24.00 -2.21
CA ILE A 348 0.60 -23.62 -1.09
C ILE A 348 0.04 -24.16 0.23
N LEU A 349 -1.27 -24.04 0.45
CA LEU A 349 -1.95 -24.58 1.63
C LEU A 349 -1.79 -26.10 1.72
N ASP A 350 -2.06 -26.82 0.63
CA ASP A 350 -1.92 -28.27 0.58
C ASP A 350 -0.48 -28.72 0.90
N PHE A 351 0.50 -28.06 0.28
CA PHE A 351 1.91 -28.35 0.51
C PHE A 351 2.34 -28.08 1.95
N ARG A 352 1.82 -27.02 2.56
CA ARG A 352 2.04 -26.69 3.97
C ARG A 352 1.47 -27.76 4.91
N HIS A 353 0.27 -28.28 4.63
CA HIS A 353 -0.40 -29.25 5.51
C HIS A 353 0.26 -30.63 5.50
N HIS A 354 0.88 -31.03 4.39
CA HIS A 354 1.43 -32.37 4.19
C HIS A 354 2.96 -32.46 4.38
N LEU A 355 3.57 -31.46 5.04
CA LEU A 355 5.02 -31.43 5.33
C LEU A 355 5.45 -32.56 6.29
N PRO A 356 6.24 -33.56 5.86
CA PRO A 356 6.42 -34.79 6.63
C PRO A 356 7.31 -34.70 7.89
N THR A 357 7.99 -33.58 8.16
CA THR A 357 9.03 -33.57 9.22
C THR A 357 9.33 -32.21 9.85
N GLY A 358 8.48 -31.21 9.64
CA GLY A 358 8.81 -29.81 9.96
C GLY A 358 9.85 -29.29 8.97
N ASP A 359 9.58 -28.13 8.37
CA ASP A 359 10.31 -27.54 7.25
C ASP A 359 11.83 -27.32 7.55
N PRO A 360 12.72 -28.27 7.19
CA PRO A 360 14.12 -28.23 7.62
C PRO A 360 14.91 -27.19 6.85
N THR A 361 14.47 -26.88 5.63
CA THR A 361 15.09 -25.91 4.73
C THR A 361 14.50 -24.50 4.89
N LYS A 362 13.46 -24.33 5.72
CA LYS A 362 12.68 -23.08 5.92
C LYS A 362 12.04 -22.52 4.64
N ILE A 363 12.11 -23.24 3.53
CA ILE A 363 11.64 -22.78 2.21
C ILE A 363 10.12 -22.73 2.19
N VAL A 364 9.47 -23.74 2.76
CA VAL A 364 8.00 -23.82 2.75
C VAL A 364 7.40 -22.72 3.62
N SER A 365 8.03 -22.42 4.74
CA SER A 365 7.67 -21.35 5.65
C SER A 365 7.85 -19.99 4.99
N GLU A 366 8.88 -19.80 4.16
CA GLU A 366 9.08 -18.57 3.40
C GLU A 366 7.99 -18.39 2.35
N VAL A 367 7.69 -19.41 1.55
CA VAL A 367 6.61 -19.37 0.54
C VAL A 367 5.25 -19.14 1.20
N THR A 368 4.99 -19.82 2.32
CA THR A 368 3.77 -19.66 3.12
C THR A 368 3.63 -18.23 3.62
N SER A 369 4.70 -17.67 4.20
CA SER A 369 4.70 -16.29 4.69
C SER A 369 4.58 -15.26 3.56
N ALA A 370 5.10 -15.53 2.37
CA ALA A 370 4.95 -14.67 1.20
C ALA A 370 3.50 -14.63 0.68
N ALA A 371 2.72 -15.69 0.95
CA ALA A 371 1.28 -15.76 0.66
C ALA A 371 0.40 -15.20 1.79
N GLY A 372 0.99 -14.55 2.81
CA GLY A 372 0.27 -14.01 3.97
C GLY A 372 -0.18 -15.03 5.01
N LEU A 373 0.13 -16.31 4.80
CA LEU A 373 -0.28 -17.37 5.70
C LEU A 373 0.58 -17.37 6.97
N SER A 374 -0.07 -17.59 8.11
CA SER A 374 0.61 -17.59 9.42
C SER A 374 1.56 -18.79 9.56
N CYS A 375 2.82 -18.56 9.92
CA CYS A 375 3.78 -19.62 10.21
C CYS A 375 3.96 -19.81 11.73
N LYS A 376 4.25 -21.04 12.18
CA LYS A 376 4.57 -21.29 13.61
C LYS A 376 5.86 -20.58 14.03
N VAL A 377 6.85 -20.60 13.15
CA VAL A 377 8.10 -19.84 13.28
C VAL A 377 8.17 -18.93 12.06
N ASP A 378 8.35 -17.64 12.31
CA ASP A 378 8.39 -16.64 11.25
C ASP A 378 9.79 -16.60 10.62
N PRO A 379 9.94 -17.00 9.35
CA PRO A 379 11.25 -17.05 8.70
C PRO A 379 11.86 -15.65 8.54
N THR A 380 11.05 -14.63 8.26
CA THR A 380 11.52 -13.26 8.07
C THR A 380 12.03 -12.68 9.39
N LEU A 381 11.34 -12.96 10.51
CA LEU A 381 11.78 -12.51 11.82
C LEU A 381 13.09 -13.19 12.25
N VAL A 382 13.19 -14.51 12.03
CA VAL A 382 14.41 -15.26 12.32
C VAL A 382 15.59 -14.69 11.54
N ASN A 383 15.42 -14.45 10.23
CA ASN A 383 16.46 -13.87 9.40
C ASN A 383 16.84 -12.46 9.87
N ALA A 384 15.87 -11.61 10.22
CA ALA A 384 16.14 -10.25 10.71
C ALA A 384 16.95 -10.25 12.02
N ILE A 385 16.61 -11.14 12.97
CA ILE A 385 17.35 -11.28 14.23
C ILE A 385 18.78 -11.77 13.97
N VAL A 386 18.96 -12.76 13.08
CA VAL A 386 20.28 -13.28 12.72
C VAL A 386 21.15 -12.21 12.05
N MET A 387 20.57 -11.40 11.15
CA MET A 387 21.32 -10.34 10.45
C MET A 387 21.80 -9.22 11.39
N GLN A 388 21.08 -8.96 12.48
CA GLN A 388 21.47 -7.95 13.47
C GLN A 388 22.33 -8.52 14.61
N LYS A 389 22.68 -9.81 14.54
CA LYS A 389 23.56 -10.45 15.51
C LYS A 389 25.00 -10.00 15.27
N THR A 390 25.67 -9.54 16.33
CA THR A 390 27.11 -9.25 16.31
C THR A 390 27.94 -10.54 16.42
N GLU A 391 29.02 -10.66 15.64
CA GLU A 391 29.87 -11.88 15.53
C GLU A 391 30.51 -12.36 16.86
N THR A 392 30.40 -11.57 17.93
CA THR A 392 31.05 -11.83 19.24
C THR A 392 30.18 -12.59 20.25
N GLU A 393 28.96 -13.01 19.88
CA GLU A 393 28.01 -13.64 20.81
C GLU A 393 28.20 -15.17 20.89
N GLY A 394 28.99 -15.59 21.89
CA GLY A 394 29.28 -16.98 22.25
C GLY A 394 28.19 -17.66 23.11
N ILE A 395 28.60 -18.72 23.83
CA ILE A 395 27.80 -19.68 24.62
C ILE A 395 26.73 -19.06 25.55
N ASP A 396 26.91 -17.79 25.96
CA ASP A 396 25.98 -17.06 26.83
C ASP A 396 24.69 -16.58 26.12
N GLU A 397 24.61 -16.60 24.79
CA GLU A 397 23.44 -16.08 24.07
C GLU A 397 22.15 -16.86 24.39
N HIS A 398 22.23 -18.20 24.47
CA HIS A 398 21.09 -19.02 24.84
C HIS A 398 20.61 -18.72 26.27
N LEU A 399 21.54 -18.46 27.18
CA LEU A 399 21.20 -18.07 28.55
C LEU A 399 20.48 -16.73 28.57
N LEU A 400 20.96 -15.73 27.83
CA LEU A 400 20.30 -14.41 27.73
C LEU A 400 18.90 -14.51 27.16
N VAL A 401 18.69 -15.31 26.11
CA VAL A 401 17.35 -15.55 25.56
C VAL A 401 16.43 -16.23 26.57
N CYS A 402 16.96 -17.09 27.45
CA CYS A 402 16.17 -17.71 28.53
C CYS A 402 15.88 -16.78 29.72
N LEU A 403 16.63 -15.69 29.87
CA LEU A 403 16.48 -14.72 30.96
C LEU A 403 15.59 -13.54 30.56
N LEU A 404 15.52 -13.23 29.26
CA LEU A 404 14.51 -12.35 28.66
C LEU A 404 13.14 -13.04 28.69
#